data_AF-A0A068TYM0-F1
#
_entry.id   AF-A0A068TYM0-F1
#
_cell.length_a   1.000
_cell.length_b   1.000
_cell.length_c   1.000
_cell.angle_alpha   90.00
_cell.angle_beta   90.00
_cell.angle_gamma   90.00
#
_symmetry.space_group_name_H-M   'P 1'
#
loop_
_entity.id
_entity.type
_entity.pdbx_description
1 polymer ?
#
loop_
_entity_poly.entity_id
_entity_poly.type
_entity_poly.pdbx_seq_one_letter_code
_entity_poly.pdbx_strand_id
1 'polypeptide(L)'
;MKAVGKVGSFLSRSVYTVSGPFHPFGGAVDIIVVEQQDGSFKSSPWYVRFGKFQGVLKAKEKVVGISVNGVEADFHMYLDHKGEAYFLKEVDKGSRSKKL
;
A
#
# COMPACT_ATOMS: atom_id res chain seq x y z
N MET A 1 8.77 48.83 -19.36
CA MET A 1 8.95 47.76 -18.34
C MET A 1 7.97 46.62 -18.61
N LYS A 2 8.38 45.37 -18.36
CA LYS A 2 7.60 44.11 -18.33
C LYS A 2 7.52 43.27 -19.63
N ALA A 3 8.67 42.80 -20.11
CA ALA A 3 8.77 41.63 -21.00
C ALA A 3 9.79 40.59 -20.49
N VAL A 4 10.00 40.53 -19.18
CA VAL A 4 10.89 39.55 -18.51
C VAL A 4 10.11 38.93 -17.35
N GLY A 5 9.30 37.93 -17.66
CA GLY A 5 8.49 37.26 -16.63
C GLY A 5 7.80 35.97 -17.10
N LYS A 6 7.64 35.78 -18.42
CA LYS A 6 6.98 34.59 -18.98
C LYS A 6 7.92 33.43 -19.33
N VAL A 7 9.22 33.65 -19.48
CA VAL A 7 10.16 32.57 -19.89
C VAL A 7 10.66 31.76 -18.68
N GLY A 8 10.83 32.41 -17.51
CA GLY A 8 11.33 31.75 -16.30
C GLY A 8 10.37 30.71 -15.68
N SER A 9 9.06 30.80 -15.93
CA SER A 9 8.09 29.87 -15.34
C SER A 9 8.02 28.51 -16.06
N PHE A 10 8.40 28.44 -17.35
CA PHE A 10 8.38 27.19 -18.12
C PHE A 10 9.54 26.26 -17.77
N LEU A 11 10.73 26.81 -17.51
CA LEU A 11 11.87 26.01 -17.04
C LEU A 11 11.67 25.53 -15.61
N SER A 12 11.16 26.40 -14.73
CA SER A 12 10.84 26.06 -13.33
C SER A 12 9.93 24.82 -13.23
N ARG A 13 8.87 24.77 -14.05
CA ARG A 13 7.92 23.64 -14.04
C ARG A 13 8.54 22.28 -14.36
N SER A 14 9.58 22.23 -15.18
CA SER A 14 10.21 20.98 -15.62
C SER A 14 11.10 20.35 -14.54
N VAL A 15 11.68 21.15 -13.64
CA VAL A 15 12.56 20.65 -12.57
C VAL A 15 11.74 20.13 -11.37
N TYR A 16 10.58 20.73 -11.08
CA TYR A 16 9.71 20.31 -9.98
C TYR A 16 9.03 18.95 -10.19
N THR A 17 8.88 18.48 -11.44
CA THR A 17 8.26 17.16 -11.70
C THR A 17 9.19 16.00 -11.32
N VAL A 18 10.51 16.19 -11.42
CA VAL A 18 11.50 15.16 -11.09
C VAL A 18 11.88 15.18 -9.60
N SER A 19 11.67 16.31 -8.92
CA SER A 19 12.03 16.53 -7.51
C SER A 19 10.88 16.36 -6.52
N GLY A 20 9.69 15.94 -6.96
CA GLY A 20 8.64 15.55 -6.01
C GLY A 20 9.15 14.39 -5.16
N PRO A 21 8.89 14.35 -3.84
CA PRO A 21 9.40 13.31 -2.96
C PRO A 21 8.99 11.94 -3.50
N PHE A 22 9.94 11.27 -4.17
CA PHE A 22 9.84 9.86 -4.46
C PHE A 22 9.66 9.22 -3.10
N HIS A 23 8.49 8.62 -2.86
CA HIS A 23 8.34 7.71 -1.74
C HIS A 23 8.95 6.40 -2.28
N PRO A 24 10.25 6.15 -2.08
CA PRO A 24 11.01 5.17 -2.85
C PRO A 24 10.72 3.74 -2.38
N PHE A 25 9.97 3.58 -1.29
CA PHE A 25 9.90 2.32 -0.55
C PHE A 25 8.58 1.62 -0.84
N GLY A 26 8.56 0.93 -1.98
CA GLY A 26 7.70 -0.23 -2.17
C GLY A 26 8.45 -1.49 -1.70
N GLY A 27 7.79 -2.35 -0.95
CA GLY A 27 8.35 -3.58 -0.42
C GLY A 27 7.44 -4.25 0.62
N ALA A 28 7.91 -5.39 1.11
CA ALA A 28 7.32 -6.11 2.22
C ALA A 28 8.35 -6.20 3.35
N VAL A 29 7.91 -5.98 4.59
CA VAL A 29 8.72 -6.27 5.78
C VAL A 29 8.69 -7.78 6.03
N ASP A 30 9.78 -8.31 6.58
CA ASP A 30 9.85 -9.71 7.00
C ASP A 30 8.72 -10.07 7.96
N ILE A 31 8.07 -11.21 7.70
CA ILE A 31 6.98 -11.73 8.50
C ILE A 31 7.47 -12.99 9.20
N ILE A 32 7.27 -13.05 10.51
CA ILE A 32 7.56 -14.23 11.33
C ILE A 32 6.23 -14.85 11.73
N VAL A 33 6.11 -16.17 11.58
CA VAL A 33 4.94 -16.96 11.99
C VAL A 33 5.38 -18.00 13.01
N VAL A 34 4.60 -18.16 14.08
CA VAL A 34 4.87 -19.11 15.17
C VAL A 34 3.63 -19.94 15.45
N GLU A 35 3.79 -21.26 15.48
CA GLU A 35 2.78 -22.21 15.94
C GLU A 35 2.63 -22.13 17.47
N GLN A 36 1.40 -22.02 17.94
CA GLN A 36 1.03 -21.95 19.34
C GLN A 36 0.80 -23.36 19.90
N GLN A 37 0.71 -23.49 21.23
CA GLN A 37 0.50 -24.80 21.89
C GLN A 37 -0.83 -25.47 21.51
N ASP A 38 -1.82 -24.70 21.07
CA ASP A 38 -3.12 -25.18 20.61
C ASP A 38 -3.14 -25.54 19.11
N GLY A 39 -1.98 -25.50 18.44
CA GLY A 39 -1.84 -25.73 17.00
C GLY A 39 -2.25 -24.54 16.12
N SER A 40 -2.69 -23.42 16.71
CA SER A 40 -2.98 -22.21 15.95
C SER A 40 -1.70 -21.48 15.55
N PHE A 41 -1.76 -20.65 14.51
CA PHE A 41 -0.61 -19.85 14.08
C PHE A 41 -0.84 -18.37 14.40
N LYS A 42 0.21 -17.71 14.88
CA LYS A 42 0.24 -16.25 15.05
C LYS A 42 1.42 -15.68 14.30
N SER A 43 1.23 -14.49 13.73
CA SER A 43 2.26 -13.82 12.94
C SER A 43 2.54 -12.41 13.46
N SER A 44 3.72 -11.89 13.13
CA SER A 44 3.94 -10.45 13.13
C SER A 44 2.99 -9.77 12.12
N PRO A 45 2.63 -8.49 12.33
CA PRO A 45 1.80 -7.77 11.37
C PRO A 45 2.43 -7.75 9.97
N TRP A 46 1.57 -7.81 8.95
CA TRP A 46 1.99 -7.80 7.56
C TRP A 46 2.10 -6.36 7.07
N TYR A 47 3.31 -5.82 7.03
CA TYR A 47 3.58 -4.49 6.48
C TYR A 47 4.02 -4.60 5.02
N VAL A 48 3.05 -4.46 4.12
CA VAL A 48 3.29 -4.44 2.68
C VAL A 48 2.86 -3.09 2.14
N ARG A 49 3.79 -2.41 1.47
CA ARG A 49 3.52 -1.13 0.82
C ARG A 49 4.03 -1.20 -0.60
N PHE A 50 3.29 -0.60 -1.50
CA PHE A 50 3.76 -0.35 -2.83
C PHE A 50 3.91 1.17 -2.98
N GLY A 51 5.04 1.60 -3.55
CA GLY A 51 5.45 3.00 -3.65
C GLY A 51 4.57 3.83 -4.59
N LYS A 52 5.10 4.95 -5.09
CA LYS A 52 4.34 5.94 -5.87
C LYS A 52 3.64 5.33 -7.11
N PHE A 53 2.38 4.93 -6.95
CA PHE A 53 1.46 4.46 -8.00
C PHE A 53 0.93 5.57 -8.92
N GLN A 54 1.47 6.78 -8.86
CA GLN A 54 1.02 7.89 -9.67
C GLN A 54 1.47 7.69 -11.12
N GLY A 55 0.61 7.09 -11.92
CA GLY A 55 0.66 7.15 -13.39
C GLY A 55 0.50 5.83 -14.13
N VAL A 56 0.79 4.68 -13.52
CA VAL A 56 0.88 3.41 -14.25
C VAL A 56 -0.30 2.46 -13.99
N LEU A 57 -0.99 2.57 -12.84
CA LEU A 57 -2.11 1.70 -12.50
C LEU A 57 -3.34 2.52 -12.10
N LYS A 58 -4.08 3.02 -13.09
CA LYS A 58 -5.53 3.20 -12.97
C LYS A 58 -6.23 1.81 -13.00
N ALA A 59 -5.66 0.82 -12.33
CA ALA A 59 -6.26 -0.50 -12.24
C ALA A 59 -7.53 -0.37 -11.40
N LYS A 60 -8.67 -0.79 -11.97
CA LYS A 60 -9.95 -0.86 -11.25
C LYS A 60 -9.87 -1.86 -10.09
N GLU A 61 -8.98 -2.84 -10.20
CA GLU A 61 -8.78 -3.89 -9.21
C GLU A 61 -7.53 -3.61 -8.38
N LYS A 62 -7.76 -3.47 -7.07
CA LYS A 62 -6.74 -3.22 -6.06
C LYS A 62 -6.46 -4.49 -5.24
N VAL A 63 -6.40 -5.63 -5.91
CA VAL A 63 -6.18 -6.94 -5.28
C VAL A 63 -4.68 -7.26 -5.32
N VAL A 64 -4.15 -7.73 -4.20
CA VAL A 64 -2.75 -8.14 -4.04
C VAL A 64 -2.72 -9.65 -3.83
N GLY A 65 -2.17 -10.36 -4.83
CA GLY A 65 -1.93 -11.80 -4.76
C GLY A 65 -0.75 -12.13 -3.84
N ILE A 66 -0.82 -13.29 -3.19
CA ILE A 66 0.20 -13.79 -2.27
C ILE A 66 0.61 -15.18 -2.73
N SER A 67 1.91 -15.46 -2.79
CA SER A 67 2.44 -16.79 -3.02
C SER A 67 3.48 -17.13 -1.96
N VAL A 68 3.38 -18.34 -1.41
CA VAL A 68 4.31 -18.89 -0.42
C VAL A 68 5.01 -20.08 -1.05
N ASN A 69 6.33 -20.03 -1.15
CA ASN A 69 7.13 -21.09 -1.78
C ASN A 69 6.67 -21.46 -3.21
N GLY A 70 6.18 -20.48 -3.98
CA GLY A 70 5.68 -20.69 -5.34
C GLY A 70 4.25 -21.23 -5.44
N VAL A 71 3.57 -21.46 -4.31
CA VAL A 71 2.15 -21.86 -4.26
C VAL A 71 1.30 -20.63 -4.00
N GLU A 72 0.25 -20.41 -4.78
CA GLU A 72 -0.68 -19.31 -4.60
C GLU A 72 -1.54 -19.51 -3.34
N ALA A 73 -1.68 -18.47 -2.52
CA ALA A 73 -2.53 -18.49 -1.35
C ALA A 73 -4.01 -18.37 -1.73
N ASP A 74 -4.89 -18.95 -0.93
CA ASP A 74 -6.35 -18.89 -1.08
C ASP A 74 -6.96 -17.59 -0.53
N PHE A 75 -6.13 -16.62 -0.17
CA PHE A 75 -6.53 -15.32 0.33
C PHE A 75 -5.72 -14.19 -0.31
N HIS A 76 -6.28 -12.99 -0.27
CA HIS A 76 -5.70 -11.80 -0.89
C HIS A 76 -5.63 -10.63 0.08
N MET A 77 -4.68 -9.73 -0.16
CA MET A 77 -4.69 -8.39 0.42
C MET A 77 -5.31 -7.40 -0.56
N TYR A 78 -5.65 -6.23 -0.05
CA TYR A 78 -6.22 -5.14 -0.83
C TYR A 78 -5.37 -3.90 -0.66
N LEU A 79 -5.19 -3.17 -1.74
CA LEU A 79 -4.40 -1.96 -1.77
C LEU A 79 -5.29 -0.73 -1.53
N ASP A 80 -4.85 0.18 -0.67
CA ASP A 80 -5.54 1.44 -0.46
C ASP A 80 -5.12 2.53 -1.49
N HIS A 81 -5.40 3.79 -1.22
CA HIS A 81 -4.99 4.91 -2.09
C HIS A 81 -3.57 5.43 -1.79
N LYS A 82 -3.00 5.06 -0.64
CA LYS A 82 -1.64 5.41 -0.21
C LYS A 82 -0.61 4.34 -0.57
N GLY A 83 -1.08 3.22 -1.14
CA GLY A 83 -0.29 2.07 -1.52
C GLY A 83 -0.06 1.07 -0.39
N GLU A 84 -0.80 1.16 0.70
CA GLU A 84 -0.72 0.22 1.83
C GLU A 84 -1.65 -0.96 1.55
N ALA A 85 -1.12 -2.18 1.72
CA ALA A 85 -1.91 -3.39 1.56
C ALA A 85 -2.47 -3.85 2.92
N TYR A 86 -3.70 -4.36 2.93
CA TYR A 86 -4.37 -4.82 4.13
C TYR A 86 -5.28 -6.04 3.87
N PHE A 87 -5.55 -6.82 4.90
CA PHE A 87 -6.56 -7.89 4.86
C PHE A 87 -7.95 -7.32 5.15
N LEU A 88 -8.97 -7.82 4.46
CA LEU A 88 -10.35 -7.56 4.86
C LEU A 88 -10.67 -8.41 6.08
N LYS A 89 -11.13 -7.76 7.14
CA LYS A 89 -11.71 -8.43 8.29
C LYS A 89 -13.22 -8.46 8.12
N GLU A 90 -13.81 -9.64 8.11
CA GLU A 90 -15.26 -9.78 8.23
C GLU A 90 -15.68 -9.26 9.62
N VAL A 91 -16.48 -8.20 9.63
CA VAL A 91 -17.09 -7.70 10.87
C VAL A 91 -18.35 -8.50 11.08
N ASP A 92 -18.28 -9.43 12.03
CA ASP A 92 -19.44 -10.19 12.45
C ASP A 92 -20.49 -9.22 13.01
N LYS A 93 -21.68 -9.15 12.40
CA LYS A 93 -22.73 -8.15 12.73
C LYS A 93 -23.39 -8.40 14.10
N GLY A 94 -22.78 -9.22 14.96
CA GLY A 94 -23.28 -9.63 16.27
C GLY A 94 -22.74 -8.82 17.46
N SER A 95 -21.58 -8.17 17.38
CA SER A 95 -21.03 -7.43 18.52
C SER A 95 -21.31 -5.94 18.43
N ARG A 96 -22.60 -5.55 18.49
CA ARG A 96 -22.96 -4.21 18.95
C ARG A 96 -22.51 -4.13 20.41
N SER A 97 -21.31 -3.58 20.61
CA SER A 97 -20.77 -3.25 21.92
C SER A 97 -21.85 -2.49 22.70
N LYS A 98 -22.42 -3.12 23.72
CA LYS A 98 -23.11 -2.39 24.78
C LYS A 98 -22.03 -1.52 25.41
N LYS A 99 -22.03 -0.23 25.06
CA LYS A 99 -21.43 0.80 25.89
C LYS A 99 -22.03 0.65 27.28
N LEU A 100 -21.22 0.20 28.23
CA LEU A 100 -21.32 0.62 29.62
C LEU A 100 -20.61 1.97 29.74
#